data_AF-A0A1L9BHM0-F1
#
_entry.id   AF-A0A1L9BHM0-F1
#
_cell.length_a   1.000
_cell.length_b   1.000
_cell.length_c   1.000
_cell.angle_alpha   90.00
_cell.angle_beta   90.00
_cell.angle_gamma   90.00
#
_symmetry.space_group_name_H-M   'P 1'
#
loop_
_entity.id
_entity.type
_entity.pdbx_description
1 polymer ?
#
loop_
_entity_poly.entity_id
_entity_poly.type
_entity_poly.pdbx_seq_one_letter_code
_entity_poly.pdbx_strand_id
1 'polypeptide(L)'
;MMKVNRPNVSPLPSTTSTARSAPTSPTSPTKASAPTQQTSATAPAAPPPVTDSLAPAAQQGSVNLTGTPARPAPAPPPLPRAPVYGQRPRAPSPDELKNGRESLKKTDHGMVHPDLPGIRTRRDKLEPHEFADHTRDSRASIHTLMENNPDGTQSDGNKMLTDINGSTARLNKGALGTTQKPATAVDIHAGNKMTHGPRHGEFDENAIRNDLAALKEGDSKGMAKVVEKHTQKALLETNPAYRTSGHAGEGRASKVTYNANEASSPQNRANSMGHEMVHAHRAAHGMQVGTVQQSNLQHHPVFQAADEVEAGGGQRLQGKINFHAQLKEEFETVGMQPTPGRPNAPSENKIRQQLGMPQRTDYSGYTPEDAAAGLQDMKKMPDTRTAWQKVSNKPIPGQEQRASGVQHIIDHLEK
;
A
#
# COMPACT_ATOMS: atom_id res chain seq x y z
N MET A 1 -21.04 39.86 18.43
CA MET A 1 -19.71 40.44 18.11
C MET A 1 -18.67 39.77 18.98
N MET A 2 -17.65 39.14 18.40
CA MET A 2 -16.31 38.95 18.99
C MET A 2 -15.41 38.38 17.88
N LYS A 3 -14.36 39.13 17.50
CA LYS A 3 -13.37 38.68 16.51
C LYS A 3 -12.30 37.86 17.24
N VAL A 4 -11.96 36.69 16.72
CA VAL A 4 -10.79 35.92 17.17
C VAL A 4 -9.69 36.10 16.12
N ASN A 5 -8.61 36.80 16.49
CA ASN A 5 -7.45 36.98 15.62
C ASN A 5 -6.72 35.64 15.41
N ARG A 6 -6.36 35.35 14.16
CA ARG A 6 -5.28 34.38 13.84
C ARG A 6 -4.01 35.16 13.53
N PRO A 7 -2.83 34.76 14.04
CA PRO A 7 -1.58 35.40 13.68
C PRO A 7 -1.24 35.11 12.20
N ASN A 8 -0.76 36.15 11.53
CA ASN A 8 -0.33 36.13 10.14
C ASN A 8 1.09 35.54 10.05
N VAL A 9 1.30 34.54 9.20
CA VAL A 9 2.63 33.97 8.94
C VAL A 9 3.00 34.27 7.49
N SER A 10 3.91 35.20 7.28
CA SER A 10 4.41 35.57 5.96
C SER A 10 5.25 34.44 5.35
N PRO A 11 5.10 34.13 4.05
CA PRO A 11 5.98 33.19 3.35
C PRO A 11 7.37 33.82 3.11
N LEU A 12 8.42 33.00 3.17
CA LEU A 12 9.76 33.41 2.73
C LEU A 12 9.83 33.50 1.19
N PRO A 13 10.71 34.35 0.63
CA PRO A 13 10.76 34.60 -0.81
C PRO A 13 11.44 33.48 -1.61
N SER A 14 10.83 33.13 -2.74
CA SER A 14 11.41 32.25 -3.76
C SER A 14 12.61 32.91 -4.44
N THR A 15 13.78 32.25 -4.42
CA THR A 15 14.91 32.64 -5.28
C THR A 15 14.81 31.95 -6.63
N THR A 16 14.68 32.76 -7.67
CA THR A 16 14.78 32.34 -9.08
C THR A 16 16.17 31.78 -9.38
N SER A 17 16.24 30.61 -10.02
CA SER A 17 17.48 30.10 -10.63
C SER A 17 17.35 30.11 -12.15
N THR A 18 18.36 30.66 -12.82
CA THR A 18 18.36 30.98 -14.24
C THR A 18 18.87 29.80 -15.07
N ALA A 19 18.20 29.50 -16.18
CA ALA A 19 18.63 28.47 -17.12
C ALA A 19 19.99 28.77 -17.77
N ARG A 20 20.85 27.75 -17.91
CA ARG A 20 21.95 27.74 -18.90
C ARG A 20 22.34 26.32 -19.34
N SER A 21 21.99 26.02 -20.59
CA SER A 21 22.74 25.30 -21.63
C SER A 21 23.62 24.07 -21.31
N ALA A 22 23.27 22.96 -21.97
CA ALA A 22 24.19 21.92 -22.50
C ALA A 22 25.15 22.52 -23.58
N PRO A 23 26.14 21.81 -24.19
CA PRO A 23 26.35 20.35 -24.37
C PRO A 23 27.80 19.89 -23.99
N THR A 24 28.28 18.64 -24.10
CA THR A 24 28.30 17.65 -25.21
C THR A 24 28.67 16.23 -24.74
N SER A 25 28.30 15.21 -25.53
CA SER A 25 28.83 13.82 -25.49
C SER A 25 29.97 13.67 -26.54
N PRO A 26 30.61 12.48 -26.78
CA PRO A 26 30.48 11.15 -26.16
C PRO A 26 31.81 10.40 -25.87
N THR A 27 31.74 9.25 -25.17
CA THR A 27 32.71 8.15 -25.34
C THR A 27 32.02 6.78 -25.22
N SER A 28 32.44 5.81 -26.06
CA SER A 28 31.82 4.50 -26.31
C SER A 28 32.03 3.44 -25.19
N PRO A 29 31.23 2.36 -25.15
CA PRO A 29 31.21 1.41 -24.04
C PRO A 29 32.28 0.32 -24.11
N THR A 30 32.78 -0.11 -22.94
CA THR A 30 33.64 -1.30 -22.81
C THR A 30 32.78 -2.54 -22.51
N LYS A 31 33.15 -3.66 -23.13
CA LYS A 31 32.46 -4.96 -23.17
C LYS A 31 33.02 -5.92 -22.11
N ALA A 32 32.40 -7.10 -21.96
CA ALA A 32 32.77 -8.25 -21.11
C ALA A 32 32.30 -8.17 -19.64
N SER A 33 31.86 -9.25 -18.96
CA SER A 33 31.64 -10.64 -19.40
C SER A 33 30.54 -11.31 -18.56
N ALA A 34 29.82 -12.28 -19.14
CA ALA A 34 28.88 -13.14 -18.41
C ALA A 34 29.51 -14.50 -18.09
N PRO A 35 29.31 -15.07 -16.87
CA PRO A 35 29.58 -16.47 -16.61
C PRO A 35 28.32 -17.34 -16.81
N THR A 36 28.46 -18.36 -17.63
CA THR A 36 27.44 -19.40 -17.87
C THR A 36 27.31 -20.31 -16.64
N GLN A 37 26.08 -20.59 -16.18
CA GLN A 37 25.80 -21.81 -15.41
C GLN A 37 24.52 -22.48 -15.90
N GLN A 38 24.67 -23.75 -16.29
CA GLN A 38 23.56 -24.67 -16.52
C GLN A 38 23.19 -25.32 -15.19
N THR A 39 21.91 -25.34 -14.81
CA THR A 39 21.38 -26.39 -13.92
C THR A 39 20.00 -26.83 -14.36
N SER A 40 19.93 -28.14 -14.58
CA SER A 40 18.81 -29.02 -14.91
C SER A 40 17.42 -28.67 -14.36
N ALA A 41 16.40 -28.99 -15.16
CA ALA A 41 15.00 -28.91 -14.78
C ALA A 41 14.56 -30.06 -13.86
N THR A 42 13.54 -29.82 -13.03
CA THR A 42 12.59 -30.84 -12.58
C THR A 42 11.25 -30.16 -12.28
N ALA A 43 10.18 -30.56 -12.96
CA ALA A 43 8.83 -30.05 -12.73
C ALA A 43 8.03 -31.03 -11.86
N PRO A 44 7.25 -30.56 -10.86
CA PRO A 44 6.25 -31.39 -10.18
C PRO A 44 4.99 -31.52 -11.04
N ALA A 45 4.44 -32.74 -11.11
CA ALA A 45 3.28 -33.07 -11.93
C ALA A 45 1.94 -32.56 -11.36
N ALA A 46 0.97 -32.34 -12.23
CA ALA A 46 -0.41 -32.08 -11.86
C ALA A 46 -1.13 -33.40 -11.44
N PRO A 47 -2.06 -33.36 -10.47
CA PRO A 47 -2.90 -34.51 -10.14
C PRO A 47 -3.97 -34.78 -11.22
N PRO A 48 -4.34 -36.05 -11.46
CA PRO A 48 -5.31 -36.44 -12.49
C PRO A 48 -6.78 -36.15 -12.09
N PRO A 49 -7.70 -36.06 -13.06
CA PRO A 49 -9.13 -35.83 -12.81
C PRO A 49 -9.84 -37.10 -12.30
N VAL A 50 -10.90 -36.89 -11.50
CA VAL A 50 -11.78 -37.97 -11.03
C VAL A 50 -13.01 -38.06 -11.92
N THR A 51 -13.20 -39.21 -12.59
CA THR A 51 -14.40 -39.49 -13.39
C THR A 51 -15.28 -40.55 -12.73
N ASP A 52 -16.48 -40.11 -12.36
CA ASP A 52 -17.79 -40.72 -12.60
C ASP A 52 -18.09 -42.22 -12.33
N SER A 53 -19.32 -42.41 -11.82
CA SER A 53 -20.21 -43.57 -11.97
C SER A 53 -19.85 -44.93 -11.36
N LEU A 54 -20.74 -45.45 -10.48
CA LEU A 54 -21.65 -46.56 -10.79
C LEU A 54 -22.58 -46.91 -9.60
N ALA A 55 -23.88 -47.09 -9.87
CA ALA A 55 -24.84 -47.82 -9.03
C ALA A 55 -25.25 -49.13 -9.76
N PRO A 56 -25.71 -50.18 -9.05
CA PRO A 56 -27.16 -50.37 -8.77
C PRO A 56 -27.39 -50.89 -7.32
N ALA A 57 -28.52 -51.43 -6.84
CA ALA A 57 -29.77 -51.91 -7.44
C ALA A 57 -31.01 -51.66 -6.53
N ALA A 58 -31.97 -52.59 -6.44
CA ALA A 58 -33.25 -52.44 -5.73
C ALA A 58 -33.76 -53.73 -5.04
N GLN A 59 -34.67 -53.59 -4.07
CA GLN A 59 -35.75 -54.52 -3.64
C GLN A 59 -36.74 -53.67 -2.79
N GLN A 60 -38.04 -53.52 -3.08
CA GLN A 60 -39.22 -54.44 -3.19
C GLN A 60 -40.00 -54.69 -1.88
N GLY A 61 -41.33 -54.55 -1.98
CA GLY A 61 -42.35 -54.74 -0.91
C GLY A 61 -43.15 -53.44 -0.63
N SER A 62 -44.48 -53.42 -0.47
CA SER A 62 -45.51 -54.46 -0.57
C SER A 62 -46.92 -53.83 -0.83
N VAL A 63 -47.90 -54.65 -1.23
CA VAL A 63 -49.29 -54.27 -1.59
C VAL A 63 -50.15 -53.75 -0.43
N ASN A 64 -51.15 -52.90 -0.74
CA ASN A 64 -52.51 -53.12 -0.23
C ASN A 64 -53.63 -52.45 -1.06
N LEU A 65 -54.86 -53.01 -0.97
CA LEU A 65 -56.05 -52.64 -1.75
C LEU A 65 -57.04 -51.80 -0.94
N THR A 66 -57.70 -50.82 -1.56
CA THR A 66 -59.11 -50.42 -1.33
C THR A 66 -59.51 -49.32 -2.31
N GLY A 67 -60.75 -49.34 -2.80
CA GLY A 67 -61.18 -48.49 -3.91
C GLY A 67 -62.00 -47.26 -3.52
N THR A 68 -61.60 -46.10 -4.03
CA THR A 68 -62.41 -44.88 -4.13
C THR A 68 -62.00 -44.17 -5.42
N PRO A 69 -62.92 -43.69 -6.30
CA PRO A 69 -62.52 -43.00 -7.53
C PRO A 69 -61.84 -41.67 -7.21
N ALA A 70 -60.53 -41.60 -7.45
CA ALA A 70 -59.73 -40.42 -7.19
C ALA A 70 -60.03 -39.30 -8.20
N ARG A 71 -60.14 -38.07 -7.69
CA ARG A 71 -60.28 -36.83 -8.46
C ARG A 71 -59.10 -36.65 -9.42
N PRO A 72 -59.30 -36.11 -10.65
CA PRO A 72 -58.20 -35.82 -11.56
C PRO A 72 -57.13 -34.95 -10.90
N ALA A 73 -55.86 -35.27 -11.11
CA ALA A 73 -54.75 -34.51 -10.56
C ALA A 73 -54.75 -33.07 -11.10
N PRO A 74 -54.49 -32.05 -10.26
CA PRO A 74 -54.27 -30.70 -10.76
C PRO A 74 -53.04 -30.68 -11.68
N ALA A 75 -53.10 -29.88 -12.75
CA ALA A 75 -52.00 -29.77 -13.69
C ALA A 75 -50.70 -29.35 -12.97
N PRO A 76 -49.53 -29.92 -13.34
CA PRO A 76 -48.27 -29.53 -12.72
C PRO A 76 -48.00 -28.04 -12.96
N PRO A 77 -47.39 -27.33 -12.00
CA PRO A 77 -47.01 -25.93 -12.19
C PRO A 77 -46.06 -25.83 -13.39
N PRO A 78 -46.14 -24.75 -14.20
CA PRO A 78 -45.26 -24.57 -15.33
C PRO A 78 -43.80 -24.56 -14.84
N LEU A 79 -42.97 -25.42 -15.44
CA LEU A 79 -41.55 -25.51 -15.09
C LEU A 79 -40.90 -24.11 -15.21
N PRO A 80 -40.05 -23.70 -14.26
CA PRO A 80 -39.31 -22.46 -14.38
C PRO A 80 -38.50 -22.49 -15.67
N ARG A 81 -38.62 -21.43 -16.48
CA ARG A 81 -37.86 -21.30 -17.74
C ARG A 81 -36.38 -21.50 -17.45
N ALA A 82 -35.77 -22.50 -18.08
CA ALA A 82 -34.34 -22.72 -18.02
C ALA A 82 -33.60 -21.43 -18.44
N PRO A 83 -32.50 -21.04 -17.76
CA PRO A 83 -31.73 -19.88 -18.15
C PRO A 83 -31.18 -20.08 -19.57
N VAL A 84 -31.39 -19.08 -20.43
CA VAL A 84 -30.88 -19.11 -21.81
C VAL A 84 -29.37 -18.83 -21.79
N TYR A 85 -28.59 -19.89 -21.65
CA TYR A 85 -27.14 -19.85 -21.83
C TYR A 85 -26.82 -19.34 -23.24
N GLY A 86 -26.22 -18.16 -23.35
CA GLY A 86 -25.76 -17.60 -24.62
C GLY A 86 -25.93 -16.08 -24.80
N GLN A 87 -26.82 -15.43 -24.05
CA GLN A 87 -26.89 -13.97 -24.08
C GLN A 87 -25.73 -13.38 -23.27
N ARG A 88 -24.79 -12.69 -23.96
CA ARG A 88 -23.90 -11.73 -23.30
C ARG A 88 -24.77 -10.73 -22.52
N PRO A 89 -24.43 -10.37 -21.26
CA PRO A 89 -25.15 -9.36 -20.52
C PRO A 89 -25.31 -8.10 -21.37
N ARG A 90 -26.56 -7.64 -21.55
CA ARG A 90 -26.86 -6.41 -22.27
C ARG A 90 -26.10 -5.26 -21.60
N ALA A 91 -25.40 -4.46 -22.40
CA ALA A 91 -24.80 -3.22 -21.91
C ALA A 91 -25.92 -2.31 -21.34
N PRO A 92 -25.81 -1.84 -20.08
CA PRO A 92 -26.86 -1.03 -19.47
C PRO A 92 -27.15 0.23 -20.29
N SER A 93 -28.42 0.59 -20.41
CA SER A 93 -28.85 1.85 -21.02
C SER A 93 -28.41 3.06 -20.17
N PRO A 94 -28.38 4.28 -20.76
CA PRO A 94 -28.05 5.50 -20.01
C PRO A 94 -28.94 5.71 -18.77
N ASP A 95 -30.23 5.36 -18.85
CA ASP A 95 -31.17 5.48 -17.73
C ASP A 95 -30.92 4.40 -16.66
N GLU A 96 -30.56 3.17 -17.05
CA GLU A 96 -30.13 2.14 -16.10
C GLU A 96 -28.81 2.52 -15.41
N LEU A 97 -27.89 3.19 -16.11
CA LEU A 97 -26.66 3.73 -15.52
C LEU A 97 -26.97 4.90 -14.57
N LYS A 98 -27.92 5.78 -14.91
CA LYS A 98 -28.33 6.90 -14.06
C LYS A 98 -29.06 6.42 -12.79
N ASN A 99 -30.08 5.58 -12.95
CA ASN A 99 -30.82 4.99 -11.83
C ASN A 99 -29.89 4.11 -10.98
N GLY A 100 -28.99 3.37 -11.63
CA GLY A 100 -27.93 2.60 -10.98
C GLY A 100 -27.03 3.49 -10.11
N ARG A 101 -26.52 4.61 -10.65
CA ARG A 101 -25.78 5.63 -9.90
C ARG A 101 -26.60 6.10 -8.69
N GLU A 102 -27.83 6.57 -8.88
CA GLU A 102 -28.66 7.13 -7.82
C GLU A 102 -29.00 6.11 -6.71
N SER A 103 -29.05 4.81 -7.03
CA SER A 103 -29.40 3.73 -6.09
C SER A 103 -28.28 3.24 -5.16
N LEU A 104 -27.04 3.70 -5.34
CA LEU A 104 -25.88 3.18 -4.58
C LEU A 104 -26.02 3.46 -3.07
N LYS A 105 -25.54 2.53 -2.23
CA LYS A 105 -25.48 2.59 -0.77
C LYS A 105 -24.06 2.91 -0.29
N LYS A 106 -23.89 3.35 0.96
CA LYS A 106 -22.56 3.68 1.53
C LYS A 106 -21.65 2.46 1.71
N THR A 107 -22.23 1.27 1.77
CA THR A 107 -21.52 -0.03 1.81
C THR A 107 -21.01 -0.48 0.44
N ASP A 108 -21.39 0.20 -0.64
CA ASP A 108 -21.09 -0.28 -1.98
C ASP A 108 -19.61 -0.10 -2.32
N HIS A 109 -19.13 -1.03 -3.15
CA HIS A 109 -17.74 -1.12 -3.56
C HIS A 109 -17.69 -1.33 -5.09
N GLY A 110 -16.72 -0.72 -5.75
CA GLY A 110 -16.57 -0.81 -7.20
C GLY A 110 -15.55 -1.85 -7.60
N MET A 111 -15.84 -2.61 -8.65
CA MET A 111 -14.87 -3.47 -9.32
C MET A 111 -14.01 -2.62 -10.26
N VAL A 112 -12.68 -2.62 -10.07
CA VAL A 112 -11.75 -1.89 -10.94
C VAL A 112 -11.22 -2.73 -12.11
N HIS A 113 -11.24 -4.05 -12.00
CA HIS A 113 -10.92 -4.99 -13.08
C HIS A 113 -11.65 -6.32 -12.82
N PRO A 114 -12.15 -7.05 -13.84
CA PRO A 114 -12.79 -8.36 -13.64
C PRO A 114 -11.85 -9.37 -12.99
N ASP A 115 -10.58 -9.41 -13.43
CA ASP A 115 -9.59 -10.40 -12.96
C ASP A 115 -8.90 -10.03 -11.64
N LEU A 116 -9.23 -8.86 -11.05
CA LEU A 116 -8.66 -8.37 -9.79
C LEU A 116 -9.74 -8.24 -8.69
N PRO A 117 -10.47 -9.31 -8.33
CA PRO A 117 -11.58 -9.23 -7.37
C PRO A 117 -11.17 -8.74 -5.98
N GLY A 118 -9.88 -8.86 -5.61
CA GLY A 118 -9.30 -8.40 -4.35
C GLY A 118 -8.84 -6.93 -4.33
N ILE A 119 -9.03 -6.18 -5.42
CA ILE A 119 -8.79 -4.72 -5.48
C ILE A 119 -10.13 -4.04 -5.78
N ARG A 120 -10.57 -3.11 -4.91
CA ARG A 120 -11.90 -2.47 -5.01
C ARG A 120 -11.85 -0.99 -4.71
N THR A 121 -12.72 -0.20 -5.35
CA THR A 121 -13.03 1.14 -4.83
C THR A 121 -14.01 1.05 -3.66
N ARG A 122 -13.91 1.98 -2.71
CA ARG A 122 -14.84 2.14 -1.58
C ARG A 122 -15.49 3.53 -1.61
N ARG A 123 -16.77 3.60 -1.27
CA ARG A 123 -17.57 4.83 -1.38
C ARG A 123 -17.36 5.83 -0.24
N ASP A 124 -17.14 5.34 0.97
CA ASP A 124 -17.06 6.14 2.21
C ASP A 124 -18.16 7.20 2.34
N LYS A 125 -17.83 8.46 2.05
CA LYS A 125 -18.65 9.66 2.26
C LYS A 125 -19.12 10.33 0.96
N LEU A 126 -18.78 9.76 -0.20
CA LEU A 126 -19.13 10.33 -1.51
C LEU A 126 -20.63 10.24 -1.79
N GLU A 127 -21.14 11.20 -2.55
CA GLU A 127 -22.44 11.08 -3.18
C GLU A 127 -22.43 9.98 -4.27
N PRO A 128 -23.59 9.39 -4.61
CA PRO A 128 -23.64 8.20 -5.45
C PRO A 128 -23.00 8.38 -6.84
N HIS A 129 -23.16 9.58 -7.43
CA HIS A 129 -22.59 9.93 -8.73
C HIS A 129 -21.06 10.12 -8.66
N GLU A 130 -20.56 10.84 -7.65
CA GLU A 130 -19.11 11.02 -7.40
C GLU A 130 -18.40 9.67 -7.24
N PHE A 131 -19.02 8.71 -6.53
CA PHE A 131 -18.47 7.38 -6.37
C PHE A 131 -18.42 6.58 -7.67
N ALA A 132 -19.42 6.74 -8.54
CA ALA A 132 -19.43 6.08 -9.84
C ALA A 132 -18.34 6.64 -10.76
N ASP A 133 -18.08 7.95 -10.72
CA ASP A 133 -17.01 8.58 -11.50
C ASP A 133 -15.61 8.26 -10.92
N HIS A 134 -15.42 8.29 -9.59
CA HIS A 134 -14.21 7.75 -8.92
C HIS A 134 -13.92 6.29 -9.32
N THR A 135 -14.96 5.45 -9.34
CA THR A 135 -14.85 4.04 -9.75
C THR A 135 -14.50 3.90 -11.23
N ARG A 136 -15.01 4.77 -12.09
CA ARG A 136 -14.67 4.82 -13.52
C ARG A 136 -13.21 5.19 -13.74
N ASP A 137 -12.70 6.21 -13.06
CA ASP A 137 -11.32 6.68 -13.23
C ASP A 137 -10.29 5.73 -12.59
N SER A 138 -10.63 5.15 -11.44
CA SER A 138 -9.86 4.05 -10.84
C SER A 138 -9.78 2.85 -11.77
N ARG A 139 -10.92 2.46 -12.38
CA ARG A 139 -11.00 1.37 -13.38
C ARG A 139 -10.16 1.68 -14.62
N ALA A 140 -10.24 2.89 -15.17
CA ALA A 140 -9.44 3.29 -16.33
C ALA A 140 -7.94 3.16 -16.05
N SER A 141 -7.49 3.70 -14.92
CA SER A 141 -6.08 3.64 -14.50
C SER A 141 -5.59 2.20 -14.28
N ILE A 142 -6.42 1.36 -13.65
CA ILE A 142 -6.10 -0.05 -13.41
C ILE A 142 -6.11 -0.88 -14.71
N HIS A 143 -7.01 -0.61 -15.66
CA HIS A 143 -6.94 -1.25 -16.98
C HIS A 143 -5.65 -0.91 -17.72
N THR A 144 -5.24 0.37 -17.76
CA THR A 144 -3.98 0.77 -18.39
C THR A 144 -2.75 0.13 -17.73
N LEU A 145 -2.77 -0.06 -16.41
CA LEU A 145 -1.71 -0.81 -15.71
C LEU A 145 -1.75 -2.32 -16.03
N MET A 146 -2.93 -2.90 -16.28
CA MET A 146 -3.13 -4.30 -16.67
C MET A 146 -2.85 -4.59 -18.14
N GLU A 147 -2.63 -3.57 -18.99
CA GLU A 147 -2.23 -3.78 -20.40
C GLU A 147 -0.92 -4.56 -20.48
N ASN A 148 -0.89 -5.58 -21.34
CA ASN A 148 0.34 -6.33 -21.64
C ASN A 148 1.30 -5.50 -22.48
N ASN A 149 2.57 -5.93 -22.51
CA ASN A 149 3.56 -5.39 -23.43
C ASN A 149 3.14 -5.63 -24.92
N PRO A 150 3.66 -4.86 -25.89
CA PRO A 150 3.32 -5.03 -27.31
C PRO A 150 3.65 -6.41 -27.91
N ASP A 151 4.53 -7.18 -27.27
CA ASP A 151 4.88 -8.56 -27.63
C ASP A 151 3.92 -9.62 -27.05
N GLY A 152 2.89 -9.18 -26.31
CA GLY A 152 1.91 -10.04 -25.64
C GLY A 152 2.33 -10.52 -24.24
N THR A 153 3.54 -10.23 -23.78
CA THR A 153 4.00 -10.62 -22.44
C THR A 153 3.38 -9.75 -21.34
N GLN A 154 3.23 -10.28 -20.12
CA GLN A 154 2.74 -9.48 -19.00
C GLN A 154 3.72 -8.34 -18.66
N SER A 155 3.18 -7.13 -18.60
CA SER A 155 3.88 -5.93 -18.14
C SER A 155 4.14 -5.95 -16.63
N ASP A 156 4.99 -5.05 -16.14
CA ASP A 156 5.27 -4.94 -14.70
C ASP A 156 4.04 -4.49 -13.89
N GLY A 157 3.20 -3.59 -14.43
CA GLY A 157 1.92 -3.20 -13.83
C GLY A 157 0.96 -4.39 -13.71
N ASN A 158 0.83 -5.20 -14.76
CA ASN A 158 -0.03 -6.38 -14.75
C ASN A 158 0.44 -7.43 -13.72
N LYS A 159 1.75 -7.74 -13.71
CA LYS A 159 2.36 -8.65 -12.72
C LYS A 159 2.13 -8.18 -11.29
N MET A 160 2.42 -6.91 -11.00
CA MET A 160 2.24 -6.31 -9.68
C MET A 160 0.79 -6.42 -9.19
N LEU A 161 -0.17 -5.99 -10.01
CA LEU A 161 -1.59 -6.01 -9.64
C LEU A 161 -2.11 -7.44 -9.45
N THR A 162 -1.62 -8.39 -10.26
CA THR A 162 -1.94 -9.81 -10.13
C THR A 162 -1.40 -10.42 -8.81
N ASP A 163 -0.16 -10.10 -8.42
CA ASP A 163 0.47 -10.58 -7.18
C ASP A 163 -0.19 -9.99 -5.91
N ILE A 164 -0.51 -8.68 -5.94
CA ILE A 164 -1.35 -8.01 -4.93
C ILE A 164 -2.68 -8.75 -4.78
N ASN A 165 -3.39 -8.98 -5.90
CA ASN A 165 -4.69 -9.65 -5.90
C ASN A 165 -4.61 -11.10 -5.38
N GLY A 166 -3.61 -11.87 -5.82
CA GLY A 166 -3.35 -13.23 -5.36
C GLY A 166 -3.03 -13.30 -3.86
N SER A 167 -2.45 -12.24 -3.29
CA SER A 167 -2.16 -12.13 -1.86
C SER A 167 -3.41 -11.92 -0.98
N THR A 168 -4.60 -11.62 -1.56
CA THR A 168 -5.83 -11.26 -0.80
C THR A 168 -6.16 -12.22 0.35
N ALA A 169 -6.13 -13.53 0.13
CA ALA A 169 -6.45 -14.51 1.18
C ALA A 169 -5.39 -14.52 2.31
N ARG A 170 -4.10 -14.40 1.97
CA ARG A 170 -2.99 -14.33 2.93
C ARG A 170 -3.09 -13.09 3.82
N LEU A 171 -3.54 -11.97 3.26
CA LEU A 171 -3.63 -10.68 3.95
C LEU A 171 -4.89 -10.53 4.82
N ASN A 172 -5.87 -11.42 4.67
CA ASN A 172 -7.16 -11.40 5.36
C ASN A 172 -7.37 -12.72 6.16
N LYS A 173 -6.33 -13.23 6.84
CA LYS A 173 -6.40 -14.46 7.65
C LYS A 173 -7.62 -14.43 8.59
N GLY A 174 -8.53 -15.38 8.44
CA GLY A 174 -9.75 -15.49 9.26
C GLY A 174 -10.94 -14.60 8.82
N ALA A 175 -10.76 -13.69 7.87
CA ALA A 175 -11.82 -12.83 7.34
C ALA A 175 -12.24 -13.29 5.93
N LEU A 176 -13.33 -14.07 5.85
CA LEU A 176 -13.89 -14.56 4.57
C LEU A 176 -14.50 -13.43 3.71
N GLY A 177 -14.72 -12.25 4.29
CA GLY A 177 -15.48 -11.16 3.68
C GLY A 177 -16.98 -11.48 3.57
N THR A 178 -17.75 -10.51 3.10
CA THR A 178 -19.17 -10.67 2.74
C THR A 178 -19.43 -10.10 1.35
N THR A 179 -20.59 -10.38 0.76
CA THR A 179 -21.00 -9.80 -0.52
C THR A 179 -20.98 -8.27 -0.49
N GLN A 180 -21.27 -7.65 0.66
CA GLN A 180 -21.25 -6.19 0.84
C GLN A 180 -19.84 -5.67 1.16
N LYS A 181 -19.08 -6.41 1.99
CA LYS A 181 -17.71 -6.08 2.41
C LYS A 181 -16.76 -7.21 2.02
N PRO A 182 -16.41 -7.37 0.73
CA PRO A 182 -15.47 -8.41 0.30
C PRO A 182 -14.10 -8.19 0.93
N ALA A 183 -13.42 -9.29 1.24
CA ALA A 183 -12.01 -9.29 1.60
C ALA A 183 -11.17 -8.80 0.39
N THR A 184 -10.22 -7.91 0.65
CA THR A 184 -9.43 -7.23 -0.38
C THR A 184 -7.99 -7.10 0.04
N ALA A 185 -7.06 -7.25 -0.90
CA ALA A 185 -5.68 -6.80 -0.71
C ALA A 185 -5.59 -5.27 -0.71
N VAL A 186 -6.40 -4.57 -1.52
CA VAL A 186 -6.38 -3.10 -1.61
C VAL A 186 -7.79 -2.51 -1.68
N ASP A 187 -8.02 -1.49 -0.85
CA ASP A 187 -9.20 -0.63 -0.89
C ASP A 187 -8.81 0.76 -1.41
N ILE A 188 -9.47 1.23 -2.47
CA ILE A 188 -9.19 2.50 -3.16
C ILE A 188 -10.30 3.52 -2.86
N HIS A 189 -9.97 4.56 -2.11
CA HIS A 189 -10.86 5.63 -1.68
C HIS A 189 -10.61 6.87 -2.54
N ALA A 190 -11.61 7.71 -2.75
CA ALA A 190 -11.37 9.02 -3.37
C ALA A 190 -10.76 9.98 -2.35
N GLY A 191 -9.97 10.94 -2.83
CA GLY A 191 -9.52 12.06 -2.01
C GLY A 191 -8.95 13.20 -2.85
N ASN A 192 -8.53 14.26 -2.16
CA ASN A 192 -7.93 15.46 -2.74
C ASN A 192 -6.39 15.39 -2.86
N LYS A 193 -5.82 14.22 -2.62
CA LYS A 193 -4.40 13.90 -2.74
C LYS A 193 -4.21 12.40 -2.95
N MET A 194 -3.13 12.02 -3.64
CA MET A 194 -2.63 10.65 -3.63
C MET A 194 -2.04 10.32 -2.24
N THR A 195 -2.40 9.16 -1.67
CA THR A 195 -1.73 8.60 -0.48
C THR A 195 -1.93 7.09 -0.41
N HIS A 196 -0.97 6.37 0.16
CA HIS A 196 -1.11 4.96 0.53
C HIS A 196 -0.97 4.79 2.06
N GLY A 197 -1.24 3.57 2.51
CA GLY A 197 -0.79 3.08 3.80
C GLY A 197 -1.22 1.63 4.02
N PRO A 198 -0.54 0.88 4.90
CA PRO A 198 -1.07 -0.35 5.45
C PRO A 198 -2.46 -0.08 6.04
N ARG A 199 -3.42 -0.94 5.72
CA ARG A 199 -4.75 -0.87 6.31
C ARG A 199 -4.61 -1.22 7.78
N HIS A 200 -4.96 -0.29 8.67
CA HIS A 200 -5.15 -0.60 10.09
C HIS A 200 -6.19 -1.73 10.26
N GLY A 201 -6.39 -2.23 11.48
CA GLY A 201 -7.57 -3.04 11.77
C GLY A 201 -8.86 -2.24 11.53
N GLU A 202 -10.00 -2.80 11.93
CA GLU A 202 -11.09 -1.92 12.33
C GLU A 202 -10.61 -1.16 13.57
N PHE A 203 -10.08 0.05 13.32
CA PHE A 203 -9.70 1.00 14.35
C PHE A 203 -10.98 1.29 15.13
N ASP A 204 -11.06 0.73 16.33
CA ASP A 204 -12.30 0.73 17.10
C ASP A 204 -12.50 2.12 17.70
N GLU A 205 -13.07 3.00 16.88
CA GLU A 205 -13.48 4.35 17.27
C GLU A 205 -14.43 4.31 18.47
N ASN A 206 -15.18 3.21 18.66
CA ASN A 206 -16.01 3.02 19.84
C ASN A 206 -15.16 2.67 21.06
N ALA A 207 -14.14 1.81 20.96
CA ALA A 207 -13.19 1.58 22.06
C ALA A 207 -12.44 2.85 22.47
N ILE A 208 -12.02 3.70 21.53
CA ILE A 208 -11.42 5.01 21.86
C ILE A 208 -12.44 5.91 22.55
N ARG A 209 -13.65 6.02 22.00
CA ARG A 209 -14.72 6.85 22.57
C ARG A 209 -15.11 6.36 23.98
N ASN A 210 -15.13 5.05 24.19
CA ASN A 210 -15.43 4.42 25.48
C ASN A 210 -14.28 4.64 26.49
N ASP A 211 -13.03 4.42 26.08
CA ASP A 211 -11.86 4.67 26.93
C ASP A 211 -11.75 6.16 27.32
N LEU A 212 -12.07 7.08 26.40
CA LEU A 212 -12.13 8.52 26.67
C LEU A 212 -13.33 8.90 27.55
N ALA A 213 -14.50 8.30 27.35
CA ALA A 213 -15.69 8.53 28.17
C ALA A 213 -15.58 7.97 29.60
N ALA A 214 -14.66 7.02 29.83
CA ALA A 214 -14.32 6.52 31.16
C ALA A 214 -13.39 7.46 31.96
N LEU A 215 -12.86 8.52 31.34
CA LEU A 215 -12.03 9.52 32.01
C LEU A 215 -12.88 10.53 32.78
N LYS A 216 -12.31 11.09 33.85
CA LYS A 216 -12.90 12.24 34.53
C LYS A 216 -12.78 13.48 33.66
N GLU A 217 -13.78 14.37 33.71
CA GLU A 217 -13.74 15.66 33.03
C GLU A 217 -12.47 16.44 33.44
N GLY A 218 -11.71 16.91 32.45
CA GLY A 218 -10.45 17.61 32.66
C GLY A 218 -9.20 16.72 32.85
N ASP A 219 -9.28 15.40 32.83
CA ASP A 219 -8.11 14.51 32.97
C ASP A 219 -7.25 14.44 31.69
N SER A 220 -6.48 15.51 31.44
CA SER A 220 -5.56 15.63 30.32
C SER A 220 -4.46 14.56 30.31
N LYS A 221 -4.05 14.04 31.47
CA LYS A 221 -3.07 12.95 31.58
C LYS A 221 -3.69 11.60 31.21
N GLY A 222 -4.92 11.35 31.62
CA GLY A 222 -5.72 10.20 31.17
C GLY A 222 -5.94 10.23 29.66
N MET A 223 -6.32 11.38 29.10
CA MET A 223 -6.52 11.56 27.66
C MET A 223 -5.24 11.23 26.87
N ALA A 224 -4.08 11.74 27.31
CA ALA A 224 -2.80 11.46 26.67
C ALA A 224 -2.48 9.95 26.65
N LYS A 225 -2.71 9.24 27.77
CA LYS A 225 -2.51 7.78 27.86
C LYS A 225 -3.47 6.98 26.98
N VAL A 226 -4.73 7.39 26.87
CA VAL A 226 -5.70 6.74 25.97
C VAL A 226 -5.27 6.92 24.51
N VAL A 227 -4.89 8.13 24.11
CA VAL A 227 -4.36 8.39 22.75
C VAL A 227 -3.12 7.54 22.49
N GLU A 228 -2.14 7.55 23.39
CA GLU A 228 -0.91 6.74 23.28
C GLU A 228 -1.20 5.24 23.12
N LYS A 229 -2.05 4.66 23.98
CA LYS A 229 -2.49 3.25 23.92
C LYS A 229 -3.01 2.88 22.53
N HIS A 230 -3.89 3.71 21.96
CA HIS A 230 -4.51 3.42 20.66
C HIS A 230 -3.59 3.73 19.48
N THR A 231 -2.67 4.70 19.60
CA THR A 231 -1.58 4.90 18.63
C THR A 231 -0.63 3.69 18.60
N GLN A 232 -0.20 3.18 19.77
CA GLN A 232 0.64 1.98 19.87
C GLN A 232 -0.07 0.75 19.27
N LYS A 233 -1.37 0.56 19.55
CA LYS A 233 -2.17 -0.51 18.92
C LYS A 233 -2.21 -0.37 17.39
N ALA A 234 -2.47 0.83 16.87
CA ALA A 234 -2.51 1.08 15.43
C ALA A 234 -1.15 0.86 14.75
N LEU A 235 -0.04 1.15 15.42
CA LEU A 235 1.31 0.84 14.93
C LEU A 235 1.50 -0.67 14.83
N LEU A 236 1.28 -1.41 15.94
CA LEU A 236 1.41 -2.87 16.00
C LEU A 236 0.54 -3.60 14.95
N GLU A 237 -0.67 -3.13 14.68
CA GLU A 237 -1.54 -3.68 13.61
C GLU A 237 -0.98 -3.49 12.19
N THR A 238 -0.11 -2.49 11.99
CA THR A 238 0.54 -2.20 10.71
C THR A 238 1.95 -2.76 10.59
N ASN A 239 2.62 -3.10 11.71
CA ASN A 239 3.97 -3.70 11.72
C ASN A 239 4.17 -4.85 10.71
N PRO A 240 3.20 -5.76 10.44
CA PRO A 240 3.35 -6.79 9.40
C PRO A 240 3.65 -6.27 7.98
N ALA A 241 3.38 -5.00 7.67
CA ALA A 241 3.66 -4.39 6.37
C ALA A 241 5.14 -4.03 6.16
N TYR A 242 5.89 -3.91 7.25
CA TYR A 242 7.24 -3.36 7.26
C TYR A 242 8.29 -4.46 7.40
N ARG A 243 9.46 -4.23 6.79
CA ARG A 243 10.63 -5.07 7.02
C ARG A 243 11.37 -4.62 8.28
N THR A 244 12.08 -5.55 8.91
CA THR A 244 12.98 -5.28 10.03
C THR A 244 14.21 -6.20 9.97
N SER A 245 15.40 -5.65 10.19
CA SER A 245 16.65 -6.41 10.37
C SER A 245 16.98 -7.45 9.27
N GLY A 246 16.75 -7.14 8.00
CA GLY A 246 16.99 -8.07 6.88
C GLY A 246 15.80 -8.96 6.52
N HIS A 247 14.67 -8.82 7.22
CA HIS A 247 13.54 -9.75 7.14
C HIS A 247 12.23 -9.04 6.80
N ALA A 248 11.49 -9.61 5.85
CA ALA A 248 10.15 -9.18 5.50
C ALA A 248 9.15 -9.50 6.63
N GLY A 249 8.21 -8.60 6.88
CA GLY A 249 7.01 -8.88 7.68
C GLY A 249 6.05 -9.87 6.98
N GLU A 250 4.96 -10.26 7.65
CA GLU A 250 3.96 -11.18 7.06
C GLU A 250 3.19 -10.59 5.86
N GLY A 251 3.24 -9.26 5.71
CA GLY A 251 2.43 -8.48 4.80
C GLY A 251 1.13 -7.96 5.42
N ARG A 252 0.64 -6.83 4.89
CA ARG A 252 -0.63 -6.21 5.28
C ARG A 252 -1.40 -5.75 4.04
N ALA A 253 -2.73 -5.94 4.07
CA ALA A 253 -3.60 -5.31 3.08
C ALA A 253 -3.49 -3.78 3.14
N SER A 254 -3.73 -3.08 2.04
CA SER A 254 -3.51 -1.63 1.95
C SER A 254 -4.81 -0.84 1.85
N LYS A 255 -4.71 0.45 2.19
CA LYS A 255 -5.63 1.52 1.80
C LYS A 255 -4.89 2.47 0.87
N VAL A 256 -5.51 2.79 -0.27
CA VAL A 256 -5.05 3.83 -1.20
C VAL A 256 -6.10 4.93 -1.26
N THR A 257 -5.67 6.17 -1.24
CA THR A 257 -6.46 7.35 -1.57
C THR A 257 -6.01 7.82 -2.95
N TYR A 258 -6.96 7.96 -3.86
CA TYR A 258 -6.73 8.31 -5.25
C TYR A 258 -7.39 9.65 -5.57
N ASN A 259 -6.63 10.54 -6.20
CA ASN A 259 -7.09 11.85 -6.68
C ASN A 259 -7.10 11.87 -8.21
N ALA A 260 -8.25 11.56 -8.81
CA ALA A 260 -8.41 11.57 -10.26
C ALA A 260 -8.13 12.94 -10.90
N ASN A 261 -8.20 14.04 -10.14
CA ASN A 261 -8.01 15.40 -10.63
C ASN A 261 -6.55 15.87 -10.59
N GLU A 262 -5.62 15.11 -9.99
CA GLU A 262 -4.23 15.53 -9.82
C GLU A 262 -3.42 15.49 -11.12
N ALA A 263 -3.81 14.61 -12.04
CA ALA A 263 -3.05 14.31 -13.25
C ALA A 263 -3.84 14.64 -14.53
N SER A 264 -3.22 15.46 -15.38
CA SER A 264 -3.81 16.03 -16.60
C SER A 264 -4.04 15.03 -17.74
N SER A 265 -3.40 13.87 -17.74
CA SER A 265 -3.54 12.83 -18.78
C SER A 265 -3.89 11.45 -18.20
N PRO A 266 -4.52 10.55 -18.99
CA PRO A 266 -4.77 9.17 -18.58
C PRO A 266 -3.49 8.42 -18.18
N GLN A 267 -2.38 8.62 -18.90
CA GLN A 267 -1.08 8.00 -18.61
C GLN A 267 -0.52 8.49 -17.27
N ASN A 268 -0.60 9.79 -16.99
CA ASN A 268 -0.16 10.34 -15.70
C ASN A 268 -1.05 9.81 -14.56
N ARG A 269 -2.36 9.68 -14.76
CA ARG A 269 -3.28 9.05 -13.78
C ARG A 269 -2.95 7.58 -13.52
N ALA A 270 -2.67 6.81 -14.58
CA ALA A 270 -2.23 5.43 -14.47
C ALA A 270 -0.88 5.31 -13.74
N ASN A 271 0.07 6.20 -14.01
CA ASN A 271 1.36 6.25 -13.31
C ASN A 271 1.20 6.58 -11.82
N SER A 272 0.41 7.61 -11.47
CA SER A 272 0.13 7.96 -10.08
C SER A 272 -0.58 6.83 -9.32
N MET A 273 -1.57 6.17 -9.94
CA MET A 273 -2.17 4.96 -9.37
C MET A 273 -1.12 3.84 -9.21
N GLY A 274 -0.25 3.68 -10.21
CA GLY A 274 0.84 2.69 -10.21
C GLY A 274 1.82 2.90 -9.04
N HIS A 275 2.20 4.14 -8.76
CA HIS A 275 3.04 4.52 -7.63
C HIS A 275 2.43 4.08 -6.29
N GLU A 276 1.16 4.41 -6.02
CA GLU A 276 0.47 3.95 -4.79
C GLU A 276 0.31 2.41 -4.75
N MET A 277 0.15 1.77 -5.91
CA MET A 277 0.06 0.30 -6.00
C MET A 277 1.41 -0.38 -5.78
N VAL A 278 2.55 0.26 -6.07
CA VAL A 278 3.88 -0.25 -5.67
C VAL A 278 4.01 -0.23 -4.15
N HIS A 279 3.59 0.84 -3.45
CA HIS A 279 3.54 0.80 -1.99
C HIS A 279 2.57 -0.27 -1.47
N ALA A 280 1.43 -0.45 -2.13
CA ALA A 280 0.48 -1.51 -1.76
C ALA A 280 1.06 -2.93 -1.95
N HIS A 281 1.87 -3.14 -2.99
CA HIS A 281 2.67 -4.37 -3.17
C HIS A 281 3.69 -4.52 -2.04
N ARG A 282 4.50 -3.49 -1.77
CA ARG A 282 5.49 -3.52 -0.69
C ARG A 282 4.87 -3.85 0.66
N ALA A 283 3.72 -3.25 0.98
CA ALA A 283 2.93 -3.56 2.18
C ALA A 283 2.39 -5.00 2.17
N ALA A 284 1.83 -5.48 1.05
CA ALA A 284 1.32 -6.84 0.88
C ALA A 284 2.40 -7.93 1.07
N HIS A 285 3.68 -7.57 0.92
CA HIS A 285 4.81 -8.47 1.05
C HIS A 285 5.72 -8.20 2.25
N GLY A 286 5.34 -7.29 3.16
CA GLY A 286 6.11 -7.01 4.37
C GLY A 286 7.43 -6.29 4.12
N MET A 287 7.54 -5.53 3.03
CA MET A 287 8.80 -4.94 2.53
C MET A 287 8.92 -3.43 2.73
N GLN A 288 7.90 -2.74 3.25
CA GLN A 288 7.96 -1.29 3.43
C GLN A 288 9.05 -0.91 4.44
N VAL A 289 9.67 0.25 4.26
CA VAL A 289 10.61 0.82 5.25
C VAL A 289 9.80 1.44 6.39
N GLY A 290 10.05 0.98 7.61
CA GLY A 290 9.35 1.43 8.80
C GLY A 290 9.91 2.73 9.37
N THR A 291 9.11 3.35 10.25
CA THR A 291 9.57 4.41 11.15
C THR A 291 10.18 3.83 12.43
N VAL A 292 10.92 4.65 13.18
CA VAL A 292 11.44 4.29 14.51
C VAL A 292 10.34 3.80 15.45
N GLN A 293 9.12 4.33 15.36
CA GLN A 293 7.95 3.94 16.17
C GLN A 293 7.34 2.59 15.77
N GLN A 294 7.62 2.11 14.56
CA GLN A 294 7.19 0.77 14.10
C GLN A 294 8.24 -0.29 14.47
N SER A 295 9.50 0.12 14.67
CA SER A 295 10.55 -0.69 15.27
C SER A 295 10.47 -0.77 16.80
N ASN A 296 11.23 -1.68 17.41
CA ASN A 296 11.47 -1.71 18.86
C ASN A 296 12.54 -0.70 19.32
N LEU A 297 13.07 0.15 18.43
CA LEU A 297 14.19 1.06 18.70
C LEU A 297 13.79 2.46 19.15
N GLN A 298 12.51 2.73 19.42
CA GLN A 298 12.01 4.03 19.90
C GLN A 298 12.64 4.53 21.21
N HIS A 299 13.26 3.65 22.00
CA HIS A 299 14.01 3.96 23.22
C HIS A 299 15.52 3.72 23.08
N HIS A 300 16.06 3.71 21.84
CA HIS A 300 17.49 3.49 21.61
C HIS A 300 18.34 4.57 22.31
N PRO A 301 19.41 4.23 23.05
CA PRO A 301 20.17 5.18 23.88
C PRO A 301 20.71 6.42 23.14
N VAL A 302 20.87 6.34 21.82
CA VAL A 302 21.30 7.48 20.98
C VAL A 302 20.34 8.67 21.03
N PHE A 303 19.05 8.46 21.31
CA PHE A 303 18.08 9.55 21.46
C PHE A 303 18.29 10.29 22.77
N GLN A 304 18.43 9.57 23.89
CA GLN A 304 18.75 10.15 25.20
C GLN A 304 20.09 10.90 25.14
N ALA A 305 21.13 10.29 24.57
CA ALA A 305 22.45 10.93 24.41
C ALA A 305 22.41 12.19 23.52
N ALA A 306 21.41 12.32 22.63
CA ALA A 306 21.20 13.54 21.86
C ALA A 306 20.48 14.63 22.67
N ASP A 307 19.53 14.27 23.54
CA ASP A 307 18.87 15.19 24.48
C ASP A 307 19.83 15.72 25.57
N GLU A 308 20.80 14.90 26.01
CA GLU A 308 21.86 15.29 26.96
C GLU A 308 22.82 16.37 26.41
N VAL A 309 22.94 16.47 25.08
CA VAL A 309 23.79 17.48 24.41
C VAL A 309 23.03 18.76 24.08
N GLU A 310 21.76 18.64 23.70
CA GLU A 310 20.91 19.76 23.30
C GLU A 310 19.44 19.42 23.60
N ALA A 311 18.72 20.27 24.31
CA ALA A 311 17.33 20.01 24.69
C ALA A 311 16.45 19.71 23.46
N GLY A 312 15.77 18.55 23.45
CA GLY A 312 14.98 18.06 22.31
C GLY A 312 15.80 17.46 21.16
N GLY A 313 17.10 17.24 21.36
CA GLY A 313 18.01 16.65 20.37
C GLY A 313 17.64 15.22 20.00
N GLY A 314 17.07 14.44 20.94
CA GLY A 314 16.55 13.11 20.70
C GLY A 314 15.36 13.13 19.75
N GLN A 315 14.38 14.00 20.01
CA GLN A 315 13.23 14.20 19.12
C GLN A 315 13.65 14.70 17.72
N ARG A 316 14.59 15.66 17.64
CA ARG A 316 15.14 16.14 16.36
C ARG A 316 15.86 15.02 15.60
N LEU A 317 16.63 14.17 16.27
CA LEU A 317 17.30 13.03 15.64
C LEU A 317 16.29 11.98 15.15
N GLN A 318 15.29 11.63 15.96
CA GLN A 318 14.23 10.70 15.57
C GLN A 318 13.44 11.20 14.35
N GLY A 319 13.12 12.49 14.30
CA GLY A 319 12.48 13.11 13.14
C GLY A 319 13.33 13.00 11.86
N LYS A 320 14.65 13.24 11.95
CA LYS A 320 15.56 13.06 10.81
C LYS A 320 15.68 11.61 10.35
N ILE A 321 15.76 10.65 11.27
CA ILE A 321 15.80 9.21 10.94
C ILE A 321 14.51 8.79 10.24
N ASN A 322 13.35 9.19 10.77
CA ASN A 322 12.05 8.89 10.15
C ASN A 322 11.92 9.51 8.75
N PHE A 323 12.42 10.73 8.53
CA PHE A 323 12.42 11.35 7.21
C PHE A 323 13.35 10.63 6.22
N HIS A 324 14.52 10.18 6.68
CA HIS A 324 15.42 9.36 5.86
C HIS A 324 14.78 8.01 5.50
N ALA A 325 14.14 7.32 6.45
CA ALA A 325 13.41 6.09 6.22
C ALA A 325 12.22 6.28 5.25
N GLN A 326 11.52 7.42 5.33
CA GLN A 326 10.49 7.78 4.34
C GLN A 326 11.10 7.96 2.94
N LEU A 327 12.19 8.72 2.79
CA LEU A 327 12.88 8.85 1.50
C LEU A 327 13.34 7.48 0.97
N LYS A 328 13.78 6.57 1.84
CA LYS A 328 14.17 5.20 1.47
C LYS A 328 13.01 4.40 0.88
N GLU A 329 11.83 4.46 1.51
CA GLU A 329 10.59 3.84 0.98
C GLU A 329 10.27 4.41 -0.41
N GLU A 330 10.28 5.73 -0.56
CA GLU A 330 9.99 6.42 -1.82
C GLU A 330 11.02 6.09 -2.91
N PHE A 331 12.31 6.02 -2.58
CA PHE A 331 13.37 5.71 -3.55
C PHE A 331 13.28 4.28 -4.07
N GLU A 332 12.85 3.33 -3.24
CA GLU A 332 12.59 1.95 -3.67
C GLU A 332 11.27 1.84 -4.44
N THR A 333 10.22 2.58 -4.05
CA THR A 333 8.98 2.66 -4.82
C THR A 333 9.22 3.26 -6.20
N VAL A 334 9.95 4.37 -6.32
CA VAL A 334 10.31 4.95 -7.61
C VAL A 334 11.22 4.01 -8.40
N GLY A 335 12.08 3.25 -7.72
CA GLY A 335 13.08 2.37 -8.34
C GLY A 335 14.39 3.08 -8.64
N MET A 336 14.73 4.10 -7.85
CA MET A 336 16.08 4.70 -7.80
C MET A 336 17.04 3.88 -6.93
N GLN A 337 16.49 3.07 -6.02
CA GLN A 337 17.23 2.08 -5.26
C GLN A 337 16.54 0.70 -5.35
N PRO A 338 17.30 -0.40 -5.30
CA PRO A 338 16.72 -1.73 -5.30
C PRO A 338 16.03 -2.05 -3.97
N THR A 339 14.95 -2.81 -4.02
CA THR A 339 14.37 -3.42 -2.82
C THR A 339 15.29 -4.57 -2.35
N PRO A 340 15.75 -4.59 -1.07
CA PRO A 340 16.60 -5.67 -0.55
C PRO A 340 16.02 -7.07 -0.78
N GLY A 341 16.88 -8.00 -1.21
CA GLY A 341 16.49 -9.38 -1.53
C GLY A 341 15.53 -9.55 -2.71
N ARG A 342 15.09 -8.47 -3.37
CA ARG A 342 14.06 -8.51 -4.43
C ARG A 342 14.43 -7.65 -5.64
N PRO A 343 15.46 -8.04 -6.43
CA PRO A 343 15.90 -7.26 -7.61
C PRO A 343 14.80 -7.06 -8.66
N ASN A 344 13.82 -7.97 -8.72
CA ASN A 344 12.70 -7.93 -9.65
C ASN A 344 11.43 -7.25 -9.09
N ALA A 345 11.47 -6.65 -7.89
CA ALA A 345 10.33 -5.93 -7.32
C ALA A 345 9.75 -4.88 -8.28
N PRO A 346 8.43 -4.65 -8.30
CA PRO A 346 7.83 -3.60 -9.13
C PRO A 346 8.25 -2.22 -8.61
N SER A 347 8.27 -1.23 -9.51
CA SER A 347 8.61 0.16 -9.20
C SER A 347 7.94 1.13 -10.17
N GLU A 348 7.82 2.41 -9.79
CA GLU A 348 7.31 3.46 -10.66
C GLU A 348 8.12 3.51 -11.95
N ASN A 349 9.46 3.46 -11.91
CA ASN A 349 10.28 3.50 -13.12
C ASN A 349 10.05 2.34 -14.11
N LYS A 350 9.62 1.16 -13.64
CA LYS A 350 9.17 0.06 -14.51
C LYS A 350 7.80 0.34 -15.12
N ILE A 351 6.86 0.85 -14.33
CA ILE A 351 5.53 1.28 -14.80
C ILE A 351 5.65 2.43 -15.81
N ARG A 352 6.53 3.40 -15.56
CA ARG A 352 6.85 4.49 -16.49
C ARG A 352 7.38 3.97 -17.82
N GLN A 353 8.28 2.98 -17.79
CA GLN A 353 8.77 2.33 -18.99
C GLN A 353 7.64 1.63 -19.78
N GLN A 354 6.74 0.90 -19.10
CA GLN A 354 5.51 0.33 -19.70
C GLN A 354 4.63 1.42 -20.35
N LEU A 355 4.47 2.57 -19.70
CA LEU A 355 3.64 3.69 -20.15
C LEU A 355 4.34 4.61 -21.17
N GLY A 356 5.56 4.29 -21.62
CA GLY A 356 6.33 5.13 -22.56
C GLY A 356 6.82 6.45 -21.97
N MET A 357 6.92 6.55 -20.64
CA MET A 357 7.31 7.74 -19.89
C MET A 357 8.81 7.72 -19.52
N PRO A 358 9.51 8.87 -19.53
CA PRO A 358 10.89 8.95 -19.03
C PRO A 358 10.97 8.54 -17.56
N GLN A 359 12.00 7.79 -17.17
CA GLN A 359 12.24 7.41 -15.77
C GLN A 359 12.53 8.63 -14.88
N ARG A 360 12.18 8.55 -13.60
CA ARG A 360 12.52 9.52 -12.56
C ARG A 360 13.91 9.25 -12.00
N THR A 361 14.64 10.33 -11.74
CA THR A 361 15.96 10.37 -11.09
C THR A 361 15.92 11.05 -9.72
N ASP A 362 14.77 11.57 -9.30
CA ASP A 362 14.53 12.16 -7.98
C ASP A 362 13.12 11.82 -7.46
N TYR A 363 12.96 12.00 -6.14
CA TYR A 363 11.65 12.10 -5.50
C TYR A 363 11.51 13.46 -4.79
N SER A 364 10.62 14.30 -5.31
CA SER A 364 10.33 15.64 -4.74
C SER A 364 11.58 16.51 -4.60
N GLY A 365 12.54 16.38 -5.53
CA GLY A 365 13.84 17.06 -5.49
C GLY A 365 14.92 16.38 -4.65
N TYR A 366 14.63 15.22 -4.01
CA TYR A 366 15.63 14.43 -3.27
C TYR A 366 16.13 13.24 -4.08
N THR A 367 17.43 13.01 -4.04
CA THR A 367 18.11 11.85 -4.62
C THR A 367 18.63 10.90 -3.54
N PRO A 368 19.00 9.65 -3.90
CA PRO A 368 19.77 8.75 -3.03
C PRO A 368 21.04 9.38 -2.43
N GLU A 369 21.67 10.32 -3.14
CA GLU A 369 22.90 11.01 -2.73
C GLU A 369 22.62 12.05 -1.64
N ASP A 370 21.52 12.81 -1.75
CA ASP A 370 21.05 13.75 -0.72
C ASP A 370 20.72 13.04 0.59
N ALA A 371 20.03 11.89 0.51
CA ALA A 371 19.71 11.09 1.69
C ALA A 371 20.99 10.52 2.34
N ALA A 372 21.96 10.07 1.54
CA ALA A 372 23.25 9.61 2.05
C ALA A 372 24.05 10.73 2.74
N ALA A 373 24.03 11.96 2.20
CA ALA A 373 24.61 13.13 2.85
C ALA A 373 23.90 13.46 4.18
N GLY A 374 22.57 13.46 4.19
CA GLY A 374 21.76 13.64 5.40
C GLY A 374 22.04 12.59 6.48
N LEU A 375 22.30 11.34 6.10
CA LEU A 375 22.73 10.29 7.02
C LEU A 375 24.10 10.57 7.66
N GLN A 376 25.06 11.11 6.91
CA GLN A 376 26.34 11.53 7.50
C GLN A 376 26.16 12.69 8.50
N ASP A 377 25.22 13.61 8.25
CA ASP A 377 24.89 14.67 9.20
C ASP A 377 24.16 14.18 10.44
N MET A 378 23.31 13.15 10.34
CA MET A 378 22.69 12.52 11.52
C MET A 378 23.74 11.90 12.45
N LYS A 379 24.80 11.30 11.89
CA LYS A 379 25.90 10.67 12.62
C LYS A 379 26.79 11.68 13.37
N LYS A 380 26.82 12.96 12.95
CA LYS A 380 27.63 14.01 13.60
C LYS A 380 27.00 14.49 14.91
N MET A 381 27.85 14.77 15.89
CA MET A 381 27.50 15.49 17.12
C MET A 381 27.90 16.97 17.01
N PRO A 382 27.21 17.87 17.74
CA PRO A 382 27.75 19.18 18.07
C PRO A 382 29.14 19.07 18.72
N ASP A 383 30.05 19.99 18.41
CA ASP A 383 31.41 19.97 18.96
C ASP A 383 31.46 20.52 20.40
N THR A 384 31.13 19.64 21.34
CA THR A 384 31.15 19.85 22.80
C THR A 384 32.56 19.91 23.41
N ARG A 385 33.62 19.80 22.60
CA ARG A 385 35.00 19.80 23.12
C ARG A 385 35.38 21.13 23.77
N THR A 386 36.08 21.05 24.90
CA THR A 386 36.73 22.20 25.54
C THR A 386 37.83 22.77 24.65
N ALA A 387 38.25 24.02 24.90
CA ALA A 387 39.31 24.67 24.13
C ALA A 387 40.61 23.82 24.09
N TRP A 388 41.00 23.22 25.22
CA TRP A 388 42.18 22.34 25.27
C TRP A 388 42.00 21.03 24.49
N GLN A 389 40.80 20.43 24.53
CA GLN A 389 40.48 19.24 23.73
C GLN A 389 40.52 19.54 22.22
N LYS A 390 40.08 20.74 21.79
CA LYS A 390 40.18 21.23 20.41
C LYS A 390 41.64 21.41 19.98
N VAL A 391 42.45 22.11 20.79
CA VAL A 391 43.89 22.33 20.53
C VAL A 391 44.67 21.00 20.51
N SER A 392 44.31 20.05 21.36
CA SER A 392 44.93 18.72 21.43
C SER A 392 44.37 17.71 20.42
N ASN A 393 43.55 18.18 19.46
CA ASN A 393 42.84 17.38 18.45
C ASN A 393 42.17 16.10 18.98
N LYS A 394 41.60 16.15 20.19
CA LYS A 394 40.87 15.00 20.76
C LYS A 394 39.57 14.76 19.98
N PRO A 395 39.10 13.51 19.86
CA PRO A 395 37.79 13.22 19.27
C PRO A 395 36.66 13.88 20.07
N ILE A 396 35.54 14.15 19.42
CA ILE A 396 34.33 14.65 20.09
C ILE A 396 33.77 13.52 20.96
N PRO A 397 33.58 13.71 22.28
CA PRO A 397 33.02 12.68 23.16
C PRO A 397 31.63 12.23 22.68
N GLY A 398 31.42 10.91 22.62
CA GLY A 398 30.16 10.31 22.15
C GLY A 398 30.01 10.15 20.62
N GLN A 399 30.91 10.74 19.81
CA GLN A 399 30.76 10.82 18.36
C GLN A 399 30.69 9.45 17.68
N GLU A 400 31.51 8.49 18.11
CA GLU A 400 31.49 7.12 17.57
C GLU A 400 30.24 6.36 18.02
N GLN A 401 29.83 6.55 19.28
CA GLN A 401 28.60 5.96 19.84
C GLN A 401 27.36 6.47 19.09
N ARG A 402 27.31 7.76 18.75
CA ARG A 402 26.25 8.33 17.90
C ARG A 402 26.29 7.77 16.49
N ALA A 403 27.46 7.75 15.85
CA ALA A 403 27.59 7.25 14.50
C ALA A 403 27.16 5.77 14.37
N SER A 404 27.59 4.94 15.32
CA SER A 404 27.19 3.53 15.44
C SER A 404 25.71 3.38 15.76
N GLY A 405 25.19 4.13 16.73
CA GLY A 405 23.79 4.07 17.13
C GLY A 405 22.80 4.51 16.04
N VAL A 406 23.14 5.55 15.27
CA VAL A 406 22.37 5.95 14.08
C VAL A 406 22.46 4.88 13.00
N GLN A 407 23.65 4.34 12.71
CA GLN A 407 23.79 3.28 11.70
C GLN A 407 23.01 2.01 12.08
N HIS A 408 23.00 1.62 13.36
CA HIS A 408 22.25 0.47 13.85
C HIS A 408 20.73 0.63 13.62
N ILE A 409 20.17 1.81 13.91
CA ILE A 409 18.74 2.08 13.66
C ILE A 409 18.44 2.05 12.16
N ILE A 410 19.28 2.68 11.34
CA ILE A 410 19.09 2.69 9.88
C ILE A 410 19.18 1.27 9.30
N ASP A 411 20.20 0.50 9.70
CA ASP A 411 20.35 -0.90 9.32
C ASP A 411 19.14 -1.76 9.72
N HIS A 412 18.56 -1.51 10.90
CA HIS A 412 17.37 -2.22 11.39
C HIS A 412 16.11 -1.91 10.57
N LEU A 413 15.95 -0.67 10.10
CA LEU A 413 14.79 -0.23 9.32
C LEU A 413 14.92 -0.57 7.82
N GLU A 414 16.14 -0.51 7.27
CA GLU A 414 16.38 -0.51 5.83
C GLU A 414 16.91 -1.80 5.24
N LYS A 415 17.52 -2.68 6.02
CA LYS A 415 17.96 -3.99 5.50
C LYS A 415 16.78 -4.96 5.52
#